data_AF-A0A662PJ73-F1
#
_entry.id   AF-A0A662PJ73-F1
#
_cell.length_a   1.000
_cell.length_b   1.000
_cell.length_c   1.000
_cell.angle_alpha   90.00
_cell.angle_beta   90.00
_cell.angle_gamma   90.00
#
_symmetry.space_group_name_H-M   'P 1'
#
loop_
_entity.id
_entity.type
_entity.pdbx_description
1 polymer ?
#
loop_
_entity_poly.entity_id
_entity_poly.type
_entity_poly.pdbx_seq_one_letter_code
_entity_poly.pdbx_strand_id
1 'polypeptide(L)' 'QIPQWLGKFFPTYYFIDPIFSITQKGAGWSDVWWEAVILVVCDVIVLALAAKVLRKRMLGKKIKA' A
#
# COMPACT_ATOMS: atom_id res chain seq x y z
N GLN A 1 -5.59 -23.83 -9.16
CA GLN A 1 -6.19 -22.56 -8.68
C GLN A 1 -5.19 -21.90 -7.76
N ILE A 2 -4.91 -20.61 -7.94
CA ILE A 2 -4.01 -19.86 -7.03
C ILE A 2 -4.79 -19.55 -5.75
N PRO A 3 -4.20 -19.72 -4.55
CA PRO A 3 -4.90 -19.40 -3.31
C PRO A 3 -5.26 -17.91 -3.22
N GLN A 4 -6.51 -17.59 -2.90
CA GLN A 4 -6.99 -16.21 -2.86
C GLN A 4 -6.30 -15.36 -1.78
N TRP A 5 -5.87 -16.00 -0.68
CA TRP A 5 -5.17 -15.31 0.43
C TRP A 5 -3.82 -14.73 0.00
N LEU A 6 -3.18 -15.29 -1.02
CA LEU A 6 -1.90 -14.82 -1.55
C LEU A 6 -2.04 -13.41 -2.15
N GLY A 7 -3.19 -13.09 -2.75
CA GLY A 7 -3.46 -11.74 -3.27
C GLY A 7 -3.38 -10.68 -2.18
N LYS A 8 -3.84 -10.99 -0.95
CA LYS A 8 -3.88 -10.05 0.19
C LYS A 8 -2.50 -9.64 0.72
N PHE A 9 -1.43 -10.31 0.29
CA PHE A 9 -0.06 -9.91 0.61
C PHE A 9 0.41 -8.70 -0.20
N PHE A 10 -0.18 -8.46 -1.37
CA PHE A 10 0.23 -7.37 -2.25
C PHE A 10 -0.70 -6.16 -2.04
N PRO A 11 -0.16 -4.94 -1.88
CA PRO A 11 -0.98 -3.73 -1.75
C PRO A 11 -1.97 -3.54 -2.91
N THR A 12 -1.61 -4.00 -4.11
CA THR A 12 -2.45 -3.94 -5.31
C THR A 12 -3.80 -4.63 -5.13
N TYR A 13 -3.91 -5.65 -4.27
CA TYR A 13 -5.19 -6.27 -3.97
C TYR A 13 -6.18 -5.27 -3.38
N TYR A 14 -5.74 -4.47 -2.40
CA TYR A 14 -6.57 -3.46 -1.73
C TYR A 14 -6.90 -2.26 -2.62
N PHE A 15 -6.29 -2.16 -3.79
CA PHE A 15 -6.66 -1.18 -4.82
C PHE A 15 -7.68 -1.75 -5.82
N ILE A 16 -7.43 -2.96 -6.32
CA ILE A 16 -8.26 -3.57 -7.37
C ILE A 16 -9.59 -4.08 -6.81
N ASP A 17 -9.60 -4.65 -5.60
CA ASP A 17 -10.81 -5.25 -5.00
C ASP A 17 -11.92 -4.20 -4.78
N PRO A 18 -11.66 -2.99 -4.22
CA PRO A 18 -12.66 -1.93 -4.14
C PRO A 18 -13.21 -1.49 -5.49
N ILE A 19 -12.35 -1.33 -6.50
CA ILE A 19 -12.77 -0.93 -7.85
C ILE A 19 -13.73 -1.98 -8.42
N PHE A 20 -13.37 -3.26 -8.30
CA PHE A 20 -14.20 -4.36 -8.77
C PHE A 20 -15.53 -4.42 -8.02
N SER A 21 -15.51 -4.27 -6.69
CA SER A 21 -16.71 -4.32 -5.86
C SER A 21 -17.66 -3.13 -6.12
N ILE A 22 -17.14 -1.92 -6.29
CA ILE A 22 -17.97 -0.74 -6.65
C ILE A 22 -18.58 -0.94 -8.05
N THR A 23 -17.76 -1.32 -9.03
CA THR A 23 -18.20 -1.37 -10.45
C THR A 23 -19.11 -2.55 -10.77
N GLN A 24 -18.88 -3.72 -10.18
CA GLN A 24 -19.59 -4.95 -10.54
C GLN A 24 -20.63 -5.38 -9.52
N LYS A 25 -20.47 -5.00 -8.25
CA LYS A 25 -21.38 -5.40 -7.16
C LYS A 25 -22.23 -4.24 -6.65
N GLY A 26 -22.03 -3.02 -7.15
CA GLY A 26 -22.72 -1.83 -6.68
C GLY A 26 -22.39 -1.47 -5.23
N ALA A 27 -21.21 -1.87 -4.74
CA ALA A 27 -20.78 -1.60 -3.38
C ALA A 27 -20.59 -0.09 -3.14
N GLY A 28 -20.97 0.36 -1.94
CA GLY A 28 -20.80 1.74 -1.49
C GLY A 28 -19.50 1.94 -0.72
N TRP A 29 -19.22 3.20 -0.35
CA TRP A 29 -18.05 3.55 0.47
C TRP A 29 -18.00 2.82 1.80
N SER A 30 -19.15 2.54 2.42
CA SER A 30 -19.26 1.78 3.67
C SER A 30 -18.77 0.34 3.58
N ASP A 31 -18.67 -0.19 2.36
CA ASP A 31 -18.33 -1.59 2.11
C ASP A 31 -16.85 -1.79 1.81
N VAL A 32 -16.13 -0.71 1.42
CA VAL A 32 -14.74 -0.78 0.90
C VAL A 32 -13.74 0.13 1.65
N TRP A 33 -14.19 0.84 2.69
CA TRP A 33 -13.34 1.79 3.40
C TRP A 33 -12.15 1.11 4.09
N TRP A 34 -12.28 -0.16 4.48
CA TRP A 34 -11.25 -0.89 5.18
C TRP A 34 -10.05 -1.18 4.28
N GLU A 35 -10.30 -1.58 3.04
CA GLU A 35 -9.29 -1.78 2.00
C GLU A 35 -8.52 -0.49 1.74
N ALA A 36 -9.22 0.65 1.68
CA ALA A 36 -8.60 1.96 1.52
C ALA A 36 -7.68 2.32 2.70
N VAL A 37 -8.09 2.02 3.94
CA VAL A 37 -7.24 2.22 5.14
C VAL A 37 -5.97 1.37 5.06
N ILE A 38 -6.09 0.10 4.67
CA ILE A 38 -4.92 -0.78 4.52
C ILE A 38 -3.96 -0.23 3.47
N LEU A 39 -4.48 0.24 2.34
CA LEU A 39 -3.69 0.84 1.27
C LEU A 39 -2.88 2.06 1.78
N VAL A 40 -3.54 2.98 2.50
CA VAL A 40 -2.89 4.16 3.09
C VAL A 40 -1.78 3.77 4.07
N VAL A 41 -2.00 2.75 4.90
CA VAL A 41 -0.98 2.23 5.83
C VAL A 41 0.22 1.68 5.06
N CYS A 42 -0.01 0.91 3.98
CA CYS A 42 1.06 0.44 3.11
C CYS A 42 1.88 1.59 2.51
N ASP A 43 1.23 2.64 2.02
CA ASP A 43 1.90 3.82 1.44
C ASP A 43 2.76 4.55 2.49
N VAL A 44 2.22 4.77 3.68
CA VAL A 44 2.96 5.39 4.80
C VAL A 44 4.20 4.57 5.15
N ILE A 45 4.10 3.24 5.21
CA ILE A 45 5.25 2.36 5.47
C ILE A 45 6.30 2.52 4.39
N VAL A 46 5.92 2.46 3.12
CA VAL A 46 6.86 2.60 1.99
C VAL A 46 7.54 3.96 2.02
N LEU A 47 6.79 5.04 2.22
CA LEU A 47 7.33 6.40 2.31
C LEU A 47 8.27 6.57 3.50
N ALA A 48 7.93 6.03 4.67
CA ALA A 48 8.79 6.07 5.85
C ALA A 48 10.11 5.31 5.63
N LEU A 49 10.05 4.13 5.01
CA LEU A 49 11.23 3.35 4.67
C LEU A 49 12.10 4.07 3.63
N ALA A 50 11.49 4.62 2.58
CA ALA A 50 12.18 5.41 1.56
C ALA A 50 12.88 6.62 2.19
N ALA A 51 12.17 7.38 3.03
CA ALA A 51 12.74 8.52 3.75
C ALA A 51 13.93 8.11 4.64
N LYS A 52 13.82 6.99 5.37
CA LYS A 52 14.91 6.46 6.20
C LYS A 52 16.13 6.07 5.38
N VAL A 53 15.94 5.40 4.24
CA VAL A 53 17.01 5.00 3.32
C VAL A 53 17.67 6.25 2.71
N LEU A 54 16.88 7.20 2.23
CA LEU A 54 17.38 8.45 1.65
C LEU A 54 18.16 9.27 2.68
N ARG A 55 17.64 9.40 3.91
CA ARG A 55 18.33 10.10 5.02
C ARG A 55 19.67 9.44 5.34
N LYS A 56 19.73 8.11 5.42
CA LYS A 56 20.99 7.37 5.64
C LYS A 56 22.01 7.65 4.52
N ARG A 57 21.56 7.65 3.25
CA ARG A 57 22.44 7.91 2.10
C ARG A 57 22.93 9.37 2.06
N MET A 58 22.08 10.34 2.36
CA MET A 58 22.47 11.76 2.36
C MET A 58 23.38 12.13 3.54
N LEU A 59 23.11 11.64 4.75
CA LEU A 59 23.98 11.87 5.91
C LEU A 59 25.33 11.15 5.79
N GLY A 60 25.35 9.93 5.22
CA GLY A 60 26.60 9.20 4.94
C GLY A 60 27.49 9.90 3.90
N LYS A 61 26.91 10.72 3.02
CA LYS A 61 27.66 11.51 2.02
C LYS A 61 28.34 12.74 2.64
N LYS A 62 27.75 13.34 3.69
CA LYS A 62 28.32 14.51 4.39
C LYS A 62 29.49 14.17 5.32
N ILE A 63 29.60 12.94 5.83
CA ILE A 63 30.69 12.52 6.75
C ILE A 63 31.97 12.15 5.99
N LYS A 64 31.88 11.88 4.68
CA LYS A 64 33.02 11.50 3.83
C LYS A 64 33.61 12.66 3.01
N ALA A 65 33.09 13.88 3.17
CA ALA A 65 33.53 15.07 2.46
C ALA A 65 34.38 15.96 3.37
#